data_AF-A0A9Y2MSB4-F1
#
_entry.id   AF-A0A9Y2MSB4-F1
#
_cell.length_a   1.000
_cell.length_b   1.000
_cell.length_c   1.000
_cell.angle_alpha   90.00
_cell.angle_beta   90.00
_cell.angle_gamma   90.00
#
_symmetry.space_group_name_H-M   'P 1'
#
loop_
_entity.id
_entity.type
_entity.pdbx_description
1 polymer ?
#
loop_
_entity_poly.entity_id
_entity_poly.type
_entity_poly.pdbx_seq_one_letter_code
_entity_poly.pdbx_strand_id
1 'polypeptide(L)'
;MGAGFEVVPATVSEAAGHAHRAAATVRPVDLAGPLSGIATGMPGGTSADAAAQLSDVWREAVPQWATDTEAYGGQLDDAARGYRGTEQQATNNVNGAGR
;
A
#
# COMPACT_ATOMS: atom_id res chain seq x y z
N MET A 1 -32.27 7.20 6.49
CA MET A 1 -31.46 7.10 5.26
C MET A 1 -29.98 7.01 5.66
N GLY A 2 -29.44 5.81 5.91
CA GLY A 2 -28.08 5.64 6.46
C GLY A 2 -27.18 4.61 5.74
N ALA A 3 -27.75 3.73 4.90
CA ALA A 3 -26.99 2.63 4.31
C ALA A 3 -25.87 3.07 3.33
N GLY A 4 -26.03 4.21 2.64
CA GLY A 4 -25.03 4.67 1.67
C GLY A 4 -23.71 5.15 2.30
N PHE A 5 -23.79 5.83 3.44
CA PHE A 5 -22.62 6.34 4.16
C PHE A 5 -21.88 5.29 4.97
N GLU A 6 -22.51 4.16 5.30
CA GLU A 6 -21.87 3.03 5.99
C GLU A 6 -21.12 2.11 5.02
N VAL A 7 -21.64 1.95 3.80
CA VAL A 7 -21.00 1.14 2.73
C VAL A 7 -19.68 1.76 2.27
N VAL A 8 -19.57 3.09 2.18
CA VAL A 8 -18.34 3.76 1.72
C VAL A 8 -17.14 3.58 2.67
N PRO A 9 -17.26 3.74 4.00
CA PRO A 9 -16.21 3.40 4.96
C PRO A 9 -15.79 1.94 4.92
N ALA A 10 -16.75 1.03 4.68
CA ALA A 10 -16.44 -0.40 4.56
C ALA A 10 -15.60 -0.68 3.33
N THR A 11 -15.96 -0.14 2.16
CA THR A 11 -15.17 -0.32 0.92
C THR A 11 -13.80 0.35 1.00
N VAL A 12 -13.70 1.52 1.63
CA VAL A 12 -12.42 2.20 1.88
C VAL A 12 -11.53 1.38 2.81
N SER A 13 -12.09 0.81 3.89
CA SER A 13 -11.33 -0.04 4.81
C SER A 13 -10.87 -1.35 4.15
N GLU A 14 -11.70 -1.93 3.28
CA GLU A 14 -11.32 -3.11 2.50
C GLU A 14 -10.16 -2.81 1.54
N ALA A 15 -10.23 -1.68 0.82
CA ALA A 15 -9.16 -1.21 -0.05
C ALA A 15 -7.85 -0.96 0.73
N ALA A 16 -7.92 -0.36 1.92
CA ALA A 16 -6.77 -0.21 2.81
C ALA A 16 -6.15 -1.57 3.14
N GLY A 17 -6.97 -2.54 3.55
CA GLY A 17 -6.52 -3.90 3.84
C GLY A 17 -5.89 -4.62 2.64
N HIS A 18 -6.34 -4.36 1.42
CA HIS A 18 -5.68 -4.85 0.21
C HIS A 18 -4.31 -4.20 -0.01
N ALA A 19 -4.19 -2.88 0.18
CA ALA A 19 -2.92 -2.17 0.06
C ALA A 19 -1.88 -2.71 1.07
N HIS A 20 -2.25 -2.85 2.34
CA HIS A 20 -1.36 -3.42 3.37
C HIS A 20 -0.90 -4.84 3.03
N ARG A 21 -1.82 -5.71 2.58
CA ARG A 21 -1.46 -7.07 2.17
C ARG A 21 -0.52 -7.09 0.97
N ALA A 22 -0.76 -6.23 -0.02
CA ALA A 22 0.10 -6.13 -1.19
C ALA A 22 1.51 -5.63 -0.80
N ALA A 23 1.58 -4.58 0.02
CA ALA A 23 2.83 -4.06 0.56
C ALA A 23 3.61 -5.13 1.35
N ALA A 24 2.95 -5.86 2.23
CA ALA A 24 3.56 -6.94 3.01
C ALA A 24 4.03 -8.12 2.14
N THR A 25 3.31 -8.42 1.05
CA THR A 25 3.66 -9.51 0.12
C THR A 25 4.87 -9.18 -0.73
N VAL A 26 4.99 -7.93 -1.21
CA VAL A 26 6.08 -7.52 -2.12
C VAL A 26 7.35 -7.14 -1.36
N ARG A 27 7.25 -6.60 -0.15
CA ARG A 27 8.40 -6.17 0.66
C ARG A 27 9.52 -7.21 0.82
N PRO A 28 9.24 -8.51 1.03
CA PRO A 28 10.29 -9.52 1.13
C PRO A 28 10.79 -10.05 -0.23
N VAL A 29 10.22 -9.62 -1.37
CA VAL A 29 10.60 -10.13 -2.69
C VAL A 29 11.96 -9.58 -3.10
N ASP A 30 12.95 -10.46 -3.16
CA ASP A 30 14.28 -10.12 -3.64
C ASP A 30 14.41 -10.36 -5.16
N LEU A 31 14.11 -9.33 -5.94
CA LEU A 31 14.32 -9.34 -7.39
C LEU A 31 15.78 -9.10 -7.80
N ALA A 32 16.60 -8.56 -6.90
CA ALA A 32 17.99 -8.22 -7.17
C ALA A 32 18.94 -9.40 -6.98
N GLY A 33 18.69 -10.25 -5.97
CA GLY A 33 19.50 -11.43 -5.63
C GLY A 33 19.74 -12.38 -6.80
N PRO A 34 18.73 -12.76 -7.60
CA PRO A 34 18.95 -13.63 -8.76
C PRO A 34 19.88 -13.02 -9.83
N LEU A 35 19.92 -11.70 -9.95
CA LEU A 35 20.73 -10.99 -10.95
C LEU A 35 22.23 -11.03 -10.62
N SER A 36 22.62 -11.19 -9.36
CA SER A 36 24.04 -11.36 -9.00
C SER A 36 24.63 -12.67 -9.53
N GLY A 37 23.79 -13.69 -9.79
CA GLY A 37 24.20 -14.93 -10.44
C GLY A 37 24.65 -14.72 -11.89
N ILE A 38 24.06 -13.75 -12.60
CA ILE A 38 24.40 -13.43 -14.00
C ILE A 38 25.81 -12.83 -14.07
N ALA A 39 26.13 -11.88 -13.20
CA ALA A 39 27.46 -11.28 -13.13
C ALA A 39 28.54 -12.31 -12.77
N THR A 40 28.20 -13.30 -11.93
CA THR A 40 29.11 -14.39 -11.55
C THR A 40 29.35 -15.36 -12.71
N GLY A 41 28.30 -15.67 -13.50
CA GLY A 41 28.39 -16.61 -14.61
C GLY A 41 28.99 -16.04 -15.90
N MET A 42 28.93 -14.72 -16.11
CA MET A 42 29.42 -14.04 -17.31
C MET A 42 30.17 -12.73 -16.99
N PRO A 43 31.31 -12.79 -16.28
CA PRO A 43 32.05 -11.59 -15.91
C PRO A 43 32.54 -10.80 -17.13
N GLY A 44 32.35 -9.48 -17.13
CA GLY A 44 32.88 -8.54 -18.13
C GLY A 44 32.06 -8.43 -19.43
N GLY A 45 30.91 -9.10 -19.53
CA GLY A 45 29.99 -8.93 -20.66
C GLY A 45 28.97 -7.81 -20.44
N THR A 46 28.47 -7.19 -21.51
CA THR A 46 27.38 -6.20 -21.47
C THR A 46 26.16 -6.68 -20.67
N SER A 47 25.88 -7.99 -20.70
CA SER A 47 24.80 -8.61 -19.92
C SER A 47 25.03 -8.56 -18.40
N ALA A 48 26.28 -8.63 -17.94
CA ALA A 48 26.61 -8.49 -16.52
C ALA A 48 26.43 -7.05 -16.04
N ASP A 49 26.84 -6.07 -16.85
CA ASP A 49 26.64 -4.65 -16.55
C ASP A 49 25.14 -4.30 -16.52
N ALA A 50 24.36 -4.80 -17.48
CA ALA A 50 22.91 -4.62 -17.49
C ALA A 50 22.23 -5.29 -16.28
N ALA A 51 22.68 -6.49 -15.88
CA ALA A 51 22.17 -7.18 -14.70
C ALA A 51 22.50 -6.42 -13.40
N ALA A 52 23.69 -5.82 -13.30
CA ALA A 52 24.08 -4.98 -12.18
C ALA A 52 23.20 -3.73 -12.08
N GLN A 53 23.01 -3.01 -13.19
CA GLN A 53 22.13 -1.83 -13.23
C GLN A 53 20.68 -2.19 -12.84
N LEU A 54 20.15 -3.30 -13.36
CA LEU A 54 18.80 -3.73 -13.02
C LEU A 54 18.68 -4.18 -11.55
N SER A 55 19.72 -4.81 -10.99
CA SER A 55 19.78 -5.14 -9.57
C SER A 55 19.67 -3.88 -8.70
N ASP A 56 20.40 -2.82 -9.04
CA ASP A 56 20.35 -1.57 -8.29
C ASP A 56 18.96 -0.91 -8.38
N VAL A 57 18.36 -0.90 -9.56
CA VAL A 57 16.98 -0.43 -9.75
C VAL A 57 15.99 -1.21 -8.88
N TRP A 58 16.09 -2.54 -8.83
CA TRP A 58 15.18 -3.34 -8.02
C TRP A 58 15.38 -3.17 -6.51
N ARG A 59 16.63 -2.97 -6.06
CA ARG A 59 16.95 -2.69 -4.66
C ARG A 59 16.30 -1.40 -4.15
N GLU A 60 16.10 -0.43 -5.02
CA GLU A 60 15.42 0.83 -4.69
C GLU A 60 13.91 0.73 -4.89
N ALA A 61 13.48 0.21 -6.06
CA ALA A 61 12.08 0.24 -6.46
C ALA A 61 11.17 -0.64 -5.61
N VAL A 62 11.62 -1.84 -5.21
CA VAL A 62 10.78 -2.78 -4.43
C VAL A 62 10.47 -2.22 -3.03
N PRO A 63 11.46 -1.79 -2.22
CA PRO A 63 11.19 -1.18 -0.92
C PRO A 63 10.37 0.12 -1.02
N GLN A 64 10.66 0.95 -2.02
CA GLN A 64 9.94 2.20 -2.24
C GLN A 64 8.46 1.95 -2.55
N TRP A 65 8.17 1.06 -3.51
CA TRP A 65 6.80 0.67 -3.85
C TRP A 65 6.04 0.12 -2.64
N ALA A 66 6.69 -0.73 -1.83
CA ALA A 66 6.07 -1.30 -0.64
C ALA A 66 5.77 -0.22 0.41
N THR A 67 6.66 0.77 0.56
CA THR A 67 6.49 1.91 1.48
C THR A 67 5.35 2.82 1.02
N ASP A 68 5.32 3.18 -0.26
CA ASP A 68 4.29 4.05 -0.83
C ASP A 68 2.90 3.38 -0.76
N THR A 69 2.84 2.07 -1.01
CA THR A 69 1.59 1.30 -0.91
C THR A 69 1.11 1.17 0.54
N GLU A 70 2.02 1.02 1.50
CA GLU A 70 1.69 1.04 2.93
C GLU A 70 1.12 2.41 3.35
N ALA A 71 1.76 3.49 2.90
CA ALA A 71 1.32 4.85 3.18
C ALA A 71 -0.07 5.13 2.57
N TYR A 72 -0.31 4.65 1.35
CA TYR A 72 -1.63 4.71 0.72
C TYR A 72 -2.70 3.98 1.54
N GLY A 73 -2.41 2.76 2.02
CA GLY A 73 -3.31 2.03 2.92
C GLY A 73 -3.62 2.83 4.21
N GLY A 74 -2.61 3.43 4.83
CA GLY A 74 -2.78 4.27 6.01
C GLY A 74 -3.67 5.50 5.77
N GLN A 75 -3.54 6.17 4.61
CA GLN A 75 -4.40 7.30 4.25
C GLN A 75 -5.87 6.88 4.07
N LEU A 76 -6.13 5.68 3.53
CA LEU A 76 -7.48 5.13 3.43
C LEU A 76 -8.07 4.79 4.81
N ASP A 77 -7.26 4.22 5.71
CA ASP A 77 -7.66 3.98 7.09
C ASP A 77 -8.08 5.26 7.81
N ASP A 78 -7.28 6.32 7.67
CA ASP A 78 -7.59 7.62 8.26
C ASP A 78 -8.85 8.25 7.65
N ALA A 79 -9.06 8.11 6.33
CA ALA A 79 -10.29 8.53 5.68
C ALA A 79 -11.51 7.76 6.24
N ALA A 80 -11.41 6.44 6.39
CA ALA A 80 -12.49 5.60 6.95
C ALA A 80 -12.82 5.96 8.41
N ARG A 81 -11.83 6.34 9.21
CA ARG A 81 -12.02 6.85 10.58
C ARG A 81 -12.71 8.22 10.58
N GLY A 82 -12.31 9.12 9.68
CA GLY A 82 -12.92 10.44 9.51
C GLY A 82 -14.42 10.37 9.18
N TYR A 83 -14.81 9.47 8.26
CA TYR A 83 -16.22 9.23 7.95
C TYR A 83 -17.02 8.72 9.15
N ARG A 84 -16.49 7.74 9.90
CA ARG A 84 -17.14 7.22 11.11
C ARG A 84 -17.31 8.28 12.20
N GLY A 85 -16.31 9.13 12.42
CA GLY A 85 -16.39 10.22 13.38
C GLY A 85 -17.46 11.27 13.01
N THR A 86 -17.56 11.60 11.73
CA THR A 86 -18.56 12.54 11.21
C THR A 86 -19.98 12.00 11.37
N GLU A 87 -20.19 10.70 11.10
CA GLU A 87 -21.49 10.04 11.26
C GLU A 87 -21.97 10.02 12.72
N GLN A 88 -21.07 9.74 13.66
CA GLN A 88 -21.39 9.74 15.09
C GLN A 88 -21.81 11.14 15.56
N GLN A 89 -21.13 12.18 15.10
CA GLN A 89 -21.49 13.57 15.42
C GLN A 89 -22.85 13.95 14.83
N ALA A 90 -23.11 13.61 13.56
CA ALA A 90 -24.39 13.88 12.92
C ALA A 90 -25.55 13.16 13.63
N THR A 91 -25.38 11.88 13.97
CA THR A 91 -26.37 11.09 14.70
C THR A 91 -26.66 11.68 16.09
N ASN A 92 -25.62 12.07 16.83
CA ASN A 92 -25.77 12.69 18.14
C ASN A 92 -26.51 14.05 18.07
N ASN A 93 -26.22 14.86 17.06
CA ASN A 93 -26.88 16.15 16.85
C ASN A 93 -28.38 15.99 16.52
N VAL A 94 -28.74 15.03 15.66
CA VAL A 94 -30.14 14.74 15.33
C VAL A 94 -30.91 14.24 16.54
N ASN A 95 -30.31 13.35 17.34
CA ASN A 95 -30.92 12.84 18.58
C ASN A 95 -31.05 13.93 19.66
N GLY A 96 -30.15 14.91 19.69
CA GLY A 96 -30.20 16.06 20.59
C GLY A 96 -31.22 17.11 20.18
N ALA A 97 -31.40 17.36 18.88
CA ALA A 97 -32.37 18.32 18.35
C ALA A 97 -33.82 17.80 18.33
N GLY A 98 -34.01 16.48 18.48
CA GLY A 98 -35.34 15.85 18.56
C GLY A 98 -35.95 15.80 19.98
N ARG A 99 -35.31 16.41 20.98
CA ARG A 99 -35.83 16.53 22.36
C ARG A 99 -36.28 17.95 22.68
#